data_AF-A0A946A744-F1
#
_entry.id   AF-A0A946A744-F1
#
_cell.length_a   1.000
_cell.length_b   1.000
_cell.length_c   1.000
_cell.angle_alpha   90.00
_cell.angle_beta   90.00
_cell.angle_gamma   90.00
#
_symmetry.space_group_name_H-M   'P 1'
#
loop_
_entity.id
_entity.type
_entity.pdbx_description
1 polymer ?
#
loop_
_entity_poly.entity_id
_entity_poly.type
_entity_poly.pdbx_seq_one_letter_code
_entity_poly.pdbx_strand_id
1 'polypeptide(L)'
;MKKILNIFIVSFALVFSSGVFANKIGVIYDSGGKFDKSFNELAFNSAMRVVNELGWDIIEFEAANNTQIEQGMRKVADRGATL
;
A
#
# COMPACT_ATOMS: atom_id res chain seq x y z
N MET A 1 36.27 -25.29 -10.54
CA MET A 1 36.09 -23.90 -10.07
C MET A 1 35.08 -23.11 -10.89
N LYS A 2 35.23 -23.00 -12.23
CA LYS A 2 34.28 -22.27 -13.10
C LYS A 2 32.80 -22.71 -12.98
N LYS A 3 32.54 -24.02 -12.83
CA LYS A 3 31.18 -24.55 -12.62
C LYS A 3 30.55 -24.12 -11.30
N ILE A 4 31.34 -24.06 -10.23
CA ILE A 4 30.89 -23.62 -8.89
C ILE A 4 30.60 -22.11 -8.90
N LEU A 5 31.46 -21.34 -9.58
CA LEU A 5 31.25 -19.90 -9.79
C LEU A 5 29.96 -19.62 -10.57
N ASN A 6 29.69 -20.37 -11.63
CA ASN A 6 28.46 -20.23 -12.42
C ASN A 6 27.21 -20.57 -11.60
N ILE A 7 27.25 -21.61 -10.76
CA ILE A 7 26.14 -21.95 -9.86
C ILE A 7 25.88 -20.81 -8.86
N PHE A 8 26.94 -20.22 -8.31
CA PHE A 8 26.82 -19.07 -7.41
C PHE A 8 26.19 -17.84 -8.09
N ILE A 9 26.59 -17.53 -9.32
CA ILE A 9 26.04 -16.42 -10.10
C ILE A 9 24.55 -16.64 -10.40
N VAL A 10 24.16 -17.86 -10.80
CA VAL A 10 22.76 -18.20 -11.09
C VAL A 10 21.91 -18.12 -9.83
N SER A 11 22.38 -18.65 -8.69
CA SER A 11 21.65 -18.53 -7.41
C SER A 11 21.52 -17.09 -6.95
N PHE A 12 22.54 -16.25 -7.14
CA PHE A 12 22.47 -14.83 -6.78
C PHE A 12 21.44 -14.07 -7.62
N ALA A 13 21.35 -14.34 -8.92
CA ALA A 13 20.34 -13.76 -9.80
C ALA A 13 18.90 -14.17 -9.44
N LEU A 14 18.69 -15.42 -9.01
CA LEU A 14 17.37 -15.93 -8.58
C LEU A 14 16.89 -15.30 -7.28
N VAL A 15 17.77 -15.00 -6.33
CA VAL A 15 17.41 -14.38 -5.03
C VAL A 15 16.99 -12.92 -5.20
N PHE A 16 17.55 -12.19 -6.17
CA PHE A 16 17.16 -10.79 -6.46
C PHE A 16 15.93 -10.65 -7.36
N SER A 17 15.38 -11.76 -7.87
CA SER A 17 14.21 -11.76 -8.73
C SER A 17 12.87 -11.62 -7.98
N SER A 18 12.87 -11.51 -6.64
CA SER A 18 11.67 -11.12 -5.91
C SER A 18 11.39 -9.64 -6.20
N GLY A 19 10.71 -9.37 -7.32
CA GLY A 19 10.24 -8.03 -7.65
C GLY A 19 9.48 -7.47 -6.47
N VAL A 20 9.95 -6.34 -5.93
CA VAL A 20 9.16 -5.53 -5.03
C VAL A 20 7.99 -5.02 -5.86
N PHE A 21 6.85 -5.71 -5.78
CA PHE A 21 5.62 -5.18 -6.36
C PHE A 21 5.31 -3.89 -5.61
N ALA A 22 5.31 -2.77 -6.33
CA ALA A 22 4.90 -1.47 -5.80
C ALA A 22 3.38 -1.51 -5.58
N ASN A 23 2.99 -2.12 -4.46
CA ASN A 23 1.60 -2.26 -4.06
C ASN A 23 1.11 -0.92 -3.49
N LYS A 24 -0.18 -0.65 -3.67
CA LYS A 24 -0.82 0.56 -3.14
C LYS A 24 -1.97 0.17 -2.22
N ILE A 25 -2.04 0.77 -1.04
CA ILE A 25 -3.18 0.64 -0.12
C ILE A 25 -4.04 1.91 -0.19
N GLY A 26 -5.35 1.70 -0.24
CA GLY A 26 -6.35 2.76 -0.22
C GLY A 26 -6.94 2.96 1.16
N VAL A 27 -7.07 4.20 1.63
CA VAL A 27 -7.74 4.55 2.88
C VAL A 27 -8.80 5.61 2.61
N ILE A 28 -10.04 5.33 2.99
CA ILE A 28 -11.17 6.24 2.87
C ILE A 28 -11.64 6.58 4.28
N TYR A 29 -11.62 7.86 4.64
CA TYR A 29 -12.12 8.37 5.91
C TYR A 29 -13.57 8.85 5.75
N ASP A 30 -14.43 8.46 6.68
CA ASP A 30 -15.80 8.95 6.77
C ASP A 30 -15.85 10.30 7.51
N SER A 31 -17.05 10.73 7.92
CA SER A 31 -17.25 11.87 8.80
C SER A 31 -16.31 11.86 10.02
N GLY A 32 -15.86 13.05 10.43
CA GLY A 32 -14.90 13.23 11.54
C GLY A 32 -13.45 13.43 11.10
N GLY A 33 -13.13 13.06 9.87
CA GLY A 33 -11.82 13.32 9.25
C GLY A 33 -10.70 12.43 9.76
N LYS A 34 -9.51 12.57 9.16
CA LYS A 34 -8.37 11.67 9.39
C LYS A 34 -7.87 11.63 10.85
N PHE A 35 -7.94 12.75 11.57
CA PHE A 35 -7.40 12.91 12.93
C PHE A 35 -8.52 13.04 13.98
N ASP A 36 -9.49 12.14 13.91
CA ASP A 36 -10.68 12.12 14.76
C ASP A 36 -10.43 11.61 16.19
N LYS A 37 -9.18 11.23 16.55
CA LYS A 37 -8.81 10.59 17.82
C LYS A 37 -9.58 9.29 18.11
N SER A 38 -10.11 8.67 17.06
CA SER A 38 -10.92 7.46 17.14
C SER A 38 -10.61 6.56 15.94
N PHE A 39 -11.63 6.09 15.24
CA PHE A 39 -11.51 5.05 14.23
C PHE A 39 -10.73 5.50 12.99
N ASN A 40 -10.92 6.73 12.49
CA ASN A 40 -10.21 7.19 11.30
C ASN A 40 -8.71 7.34 11.58
N GLU A 41 -8.35 7.87 12.76
CA GLU A 41 -6.93 7.98 13.15
C GLU A 41 -6.29 6.59 13.34
N LEU A 42 -7.03 5.63 13.90
CA LEU A 42 -6.58 4.23 13.99
C LEU A 42 -6.34 3.62 12.60
N ALA A 43 -7.23 3.87 11.64
CA ALA A 43 -7.09 3.41 10.26
C ALA A 43 -5.88 4.03 9.57
N PHE A 44 -5.65 5.33 9.75
CA PHE A 44 -4.45 6.01 9.24
C PHE A 44 -3.17 5.41 9.82
N ASN A 45 -3.09 5.28 11.14
CA ASN A 45 -1.92 4.73 11.80
C ASN A 45 -1.62 3.29 11.33
N SER A 46 -2.67 2.48 11.11
CA SER A 46 -2.53 1.13 10.56
C SER A 46 -2.02 1.14 9.12
N ALA A 47 -2.51 2.05 8.28
CA ALA A 47 -2.01 2.21 6.91
C ALA A 47 -0.55 2.68 6.88
N MET A 48 -0.15 3.57 7.78
CA MET A 48 1.25 3.99 7.91
C MET A 48 2.16 2.84 8.32
N ARG A 49 1.68 1.88 9.12
CA ARG A 49 2.44 0.65 9.39
C ARG A 49 2.64 -0.17 8.13
N VAL A 50 1.63 -0.28 7.25
CA VAL A 50 1.79 -0.95 5.94
C VAL A 50 2.84 -0.25 5.07
N VAL A 51 2.82 1.08 5.00
CA VAL A 51 3.84 1.87 4.29
C VAL A 51 5.24 1.57 4.87
N ASN A 52 5.37 1.61 6.19
CA ASN A 52 6.67 1.47 6.87
C ASN A 52 7.22 0.03 6.86
N GLU A 53 6.35 -0.96 7.08
CA GLU A 53 6.75 -2.37 7.22
C GLU A 53 6.84 -3.08 5.86
N LEU A 54 5.99 -2.71 4.89
CA LEU A 54 5.90 -3.38 3.59
C LEU A 54 6.41 -2.53 2.42
N GLY A 55 6.63 -1.22 2.62
CA GLY A 55 7.09 -0.31 1.56
C GLY A 55 6.03 0.00 0.50
N TRP A 56 4.75 -0.18 0.84
CA TRP A 56 3.63 0.08 -0.09
C TRP A 56 3.30 1.57 -0.14
N ASP A 57 2.81 2.05 -1.28
CA ASP A 57 2.31 3.42 -1.40
C ASP A 57 0.91 3.55 -0.77
N ILE A 58 0.57 4.73 -0.26
CA ILE A 58 -0.76 5.02 0.30
C ILE A 58 -1.54 5.99 -0.60
N ILE A 59 -2.82 5.70 -0.80
CA ILE A 59 -3.78 6.59 -1.46
C ILE A 59 -4.89 6.89 -0.46
N GLU A 60 -5.00 8.16 -0.07
CA GLU A 60 -5.98 8.63 0.91
C GLU A 60 -7.13 9.39 0.24
N PHE A 61 -8.33 9.28 0.82
CA PHE A 61 -9.50 10.09 0.49
C PHE A 61 -10.29 10.42 1.74
N GLU A 62 -10.54 11.70 2.00
CA GLU A 62 -11.38 12.16 3.10
C GLU A 62 -12.73 12.61 2.53
N ALA A 63 -13.80 11.90 2.87
CA ALA A 63 -15.13 12.21 2.36
C ALA A 63 -15.73 13.39 3.12
N ALA A 64 -16.26 14.38 2.39
CA ALA A 64 -16.93 15.52 3.03
C ALA A 64 -18.30 15.12 3.64
N ASN A 65 -18.91 14.05 3.13
CA ASN A 65 -20.14 13.46 3.64
C ASN A 65 -20.29 12.02 3.13
N ASN A 66 -21.24 11.28 3.70
CA ASN A 66 -21.44 9.85 3.43
C ASN A 66 -21.77 9.56 1.95
N THR A 67 -22.37 10.50 1.22
CA THR A 67 -22.71 10.31 -0.20
C THR A 67 -21.47 10.28 -1.10
N GLN A 68 -20.34 10.80 -0.62
CA GLN A 68 -19.08 10.83 -1.37
C GLN A 68 -18.19 9.60 -1.13
N ILE A 69 -18.55 8.72 -0.20
CA ILE A 69 -17.75 7.52 0.12
C ILE A 69 -17.58 6.64 -1.10
N GLU A 70 -18.66 6.33 -1.81
CA GLU A 70 -18.61 5.49 -3.01
C GLU A 70 -17.74 6.14 -4.11
N GLN A 71 -17.89 7.45 -4.31
CA GLN A 71 -17.07 8.19 -5.25
C GLN A 71 -15.58 8.17 -4.85
N GLY A 72 -15.31 8.32 -3.54
CA GLY A 72 -13.97 8.23 -2.97
C GLY A 72 -13.34 6.87 -3.23
N MET A 73 -14.08 5.78 -2.96
CA MET A 73 -13.63 4.41 -3.23
C MET A 73 -13.30 4.21 -4.71
N ARG A 74 -14.15 4.68 -5.63
CA ARG A 74 -13.86 4.61 -7.08
C ARG A 74 -12.59 5.36 -7.44
N LYS A 75 -12.41 6.59 -6.95
CA LYS A 75 -11.18 7.38 -7.19
C LYS A 75 -9.92 6.71 -6.62
N VAL A 76 -10.03 6.08 -5.47
CA VAL A 76 -8.92 5.34 -4.84
C VAL A 76 -8.55 4.12 -5.68
N ALA A 77 -9.54 3.36 -6.15
CA ALA A 77 -9.35 2.23 -7.05
C ALA A 77 -8.75 2.67 -8.40
N ASP A 78 -9.26 3.73 -9.02
CA ASP A 78 -8.76 4.29 -10.29
C ASP A 78 -7.28 4.73 -10.19
N ARG A 79 -6.82 5.09 -8.98
CA ARG A 79 -5.42 5.45 -8.70
C ARG A 79 -4.51 4.23 -8.45
N GLY A 80 -5.06 3.03 -8.51
CA GLY A 80 -4.32 1.76 -8.47
C GLY A 80 -4.24 1.11 -7.09
N ALA A 81 -5.01 1.56 -6.10
CA ALA A 81 -5.25 0.78 -4.87
C ALA A 81 -6.34 -0.27 -5.14
N THR A 82 -6.02 -1.21 -6.02
CA THR A 82 -6.89 -2.32 -6.42
C THR A 82 -6.42 -3.63 -5.80
N LEU A 83 -7.30 -4.64 -5.74
CA LEU A 83 -6.96 -6.00 -5.31
C LEU A 83 -5.97 -6.68 -6.25
#